data_AF-A0A813I0R0-F1
#
_entry.id   AF-A0A813I0R0-F1
#
_cell.length_a   1.000
_cell.length_b   1.000
_cell.length_c   1.000
_cell.angle_alpha   90.00
_cell.angle_beta   90.00
_cell.angle_gamma   90.00
#
_symmetry.space_group_name_H-M   'P 1'
#
loop_
_entity.id
_entity.type
_entity.pdbx_description
1 polymer ?
#
loop_
_entity_poly.entity_id
_entity_poly.type
_entity_poly.pdbx_seq_one_letter_code
_entity_poly.pdbx_strand_id
1 'polypeptide(L)'
;MASVNEPMFVFLPAMPKVLDTCIPKGVEAVSKEQHSGKSRQAPKVAENRWWTRSQQPLLCPLSGFPIKLLPYPPFKLRVDARKPSPHKFVDGKFLAMHLIVNGRAPPGIRNLEAPDIEALDEYIQRCKLGPFRPSLAMALAQ
;
A
#
# COMPACT_ATOMS: atom_id res chain seq x y z
N MET A 1 -37.79 24.45 22.29
CA MET A 1 -37.13 23.21 22.74
C MET A 1 -35.73 23.21 22.15
N ALA A 2 -34.72 23.56 22.96
CA ALA A 2 -33.34 23.72 22.50
C ALA A 2 -32.63 22.35 22.53
N SER A 3 -32.12 21.91 21.38
CA SER A 3 -31.30 20.71 21.25
C SER A 3 -29.84 21.12 21.48
N VAL A 4 -29.29 20.70 22.61
CA VAL A 4 -27.90 20.93 22.98
C VAL A 4 -27.03 19.84 22.32
N ASN A 5 -26.09 20.29 21.48
CA ASN A 5 -25.03 19.47 20.89
C ASN A 5 -24.01 19.09 21.97
N GLU A 6 -23.80 17.79 22.20
CA GLU A 6 -22.66 17.31 22.98
C GLU A 6 -21.42 17.11 22.10
N PRO A 7 -20.23 17.57 22.50
CA PRO A 7 -18.99 17.28 21.80
C PRO A 7 -18.48 15.87 22.16
N MET A 8 -18.41 15.00 21.17
CA MET A 8 -17.70 13.71 21.27
C MET A 8 -16.19 13.96 21.45
N PHE A 9 -15.72 13.82 22.68
CA PHE A 9 -14.30 13.67 23.00
C PHE A 9 -13.82 12.31 22.49
N VAL A 10 -13.10 12.28 21.37
CA VAL A 10 -12.36 11.10 20.92
C VAL A 10 -11.08 10.96 21.72
N PHE A 11 -11.07 9.95 22.59
CA PHE A 11 -9.92 9.50 23.37
C PHE A 11 -8.90 8.86 22.41
N LEU A 12 -7.76 9.51 22.16
CA LEU A 12 -6.62 8.86 21.49
C LEU A 12 -5.91 7.94 22.50
N PRO A 13 -5.73 6.63 22.22
CA PRO A 13 -4.87 5.79 23.04
C PRO A 13 -3.39 6.18 22.86
N ALA A 14 -2.69 6.29 23.99
CA ALA A 14 -1.25 6.50 24.03
C ALA A 14 -0.50 5.30 23.42
N MET A 15 0.35 5.57 22.43
CA MET A 15 1.21 4.58 21.79
C MET A 15 2.36 4.16 22.73
N PRO A 16 2.62 2.86 22.93
CA PRO A 16 3.78 2.38 23.68
C PRO A 16 5.08 2.64 22.91
N LYS A 17 6.08 3.16 23.62
CA LYS A 17 7.46 3.31 23.15
C LYS A 17 8.12 1.93 23.18
N VAL A 18 8.31 1.31 22.02
CA VAL A 18 9.21 0.15 21.89
C VAL A 18 10.54 0.65 21.33
N LEU A 19 11.46 0.96 22.25
CA LEU A 19 12.88 1.02 21.99
C LEU A 19 13.42 -0.38 22.31
N ASP A 20 13.89 -1.11 21.30
CA ASP A 20 15.02 -2.00 21.51
C ASP A 20 15.84 -2.15 20.22
N THR A 21 17.05 -1.63 20.33
CA THR A 21 18.10 -1.56 19.33
C THR A 21 18.87 -2.88 19.29
N CYS A 22 18.87 -3.59 18.16
CA CYS A 22 19.90 -4.58 17.87
C CYS A 22 20.95 -3.96 16.95
N ILE A 23 22.07 -3.58 17.54
CA ILE A 23 23.30 -3.11 16.87
C ILE A 23 24.06 -4.36 16.37
N PRO A 24 24.25 -4.57 15.05
CA PRO A 24 25.19 -5.58 14.57
C PRO A 24 26.63 -5.09 14.77
N LYS A 25 27.44 -5.90 15.44
CA LYS A 25 28.89 -5.73 15.59
C LYS A 25 29.59 -5.94 14.24
N GLY A 26 30.69 -5.21 14.09
CA GLY A 26 31.41 -4.99 12.85
C GLY A 26 32.02 -6.23 12.20
N VAL A 27 32.20 -6.09 10.89
CA VAL A 27 33.16 -6.86 10.11
C VAL A 27 34.00 -5.86 9.32
N GLU A 28 35.30 -5.96 9.54
CA GLU A 28 36.34 -5.07 9.05
C GLU A 28 36.53 -5.14 7.53
N ALA A 29 37.10 -4.05 7.02
CA ALA A 29 37.34 -3.75 5.62
C ALA A 29 38.42 -4.65 4.99
N VAL A 30 38.16 -5.05 3.74
CA VAL A 30 39.24 -5.36 2.78
C VAL A 30 38.96 -4.55 1.51
N SER A 31 39.72 -3.47 1.36
CA SER A 31 39.85 -2.70 0.13
C SER A 31 40.67 -3.48 -0.88
N LYS A 32 40.09 -3.76 -2.05
CA LYS A 32 40.85 -3.86 -3.30
C LYS A 32 40.16 -3.06 -4.39
N GLU A 33 40.95 -2.11 -4.86
CA GLU A 33 40.68 -1.08 -5.83
C GLU A 33 40.73 -1.65 -7.26
N GLN A 34 40.15 -0.87 -8.18
CA GLN A 34 40.27 -0.93 -9.63
C GLN A 34 39.45 -2.02 -10.33
N HIS A 35 38.49 -1.59 -11.15
CA HIS A 35 38.34 -2.00 -12.56
C HIS A 35 37.26 -1.14 -13.25
N SER A 36 37.71 -0.39 -14.25
CA SER A 36 37.08 -0.08 -15.55
C SER A 36 35.61 0.37 -15.59
N GLY A 37 35.41 1.63 -15.99
CA GLY A 37 34.12 2.27 -16.24
C GLY A 37 33.29 1.59 -17.33
N LYS A 38 32.53 0.57 -16.94
CA LYS A 38 31.46 -0.03 -17.74
C LYS A 38 30.19 0.75 -17.46
N SER A 39 29.71 1.52 -18.45
CA SER A 39 28.44 2.24 -18.35
C SER A 39 27.34 1.26 -17.94
N ARG A 40 26.79 1.46 -16.74
CA ARG A 40 25.73 0.62 -16.16
C ARG A 40 24.45 0.92 -16.94
N GLN A 41 24.28 0.27 -18.10
CA GLN A 41 22.98 0.21 -18.74
C GLN A 41 22.04 -0.49 -17.76
N ALA A 42 21.08 0.26 -17.23
CA ALA A 42 20.07 -0.27 -16.33
C ALA A 42 19.37 -1.45 -17.01
N PRO A 43 19.17 -2.58 -16.31
CA PRO A 43 18.64 -3.78 -16.91
C PRO A 43 17.23 -3.52 -17.46
N LYS A 44 16.98 -3.95 -18.71
CA LYS A 44 15.72 -3.80 -19.48
C LYS A 44 14.55 -4.64 -18.90
N VAL A 45 14.35 -4.65 -17.59
CA VAL A 45 13.29 -5.42 -16.90
C VAL A 45 11.90 -4.79 -17.10
N ALA A 46 11.82 -3.60 -17.73
CA ALA A 46 10.58 -2.86 -17.90
C ALA A 46 9.65 -3.41 -18.99
N GLU A 47 10.12 -4.26 -19.91
CA GLU A 47 9.38 -4.56 -21.14
C GLU A 47 8.10 -5.40 -20.95
N ASN A 48 7.97 -6.22 -19.90
CA ASN A 48 6.83 -7.14 -19.72
C ASN A 48 5.75 -6.70 -18.71
N ARG A 49 5.79 -5.47 -18.21
CA ARG A 49 4.77 -4.97 -17.28
C ARG A 49 3.59 -4.40 -18.05
N TRP A 50 2.50 -5.16 -18.22
CA TRP A 50 1.34 -4.73 -19.01
C TRP A 50 0.78 -3.36 -18.57
N TRP A 51 0.86 -3.03 -17.27
CA TRP A 51 0.35 -1.77 -16.71
C TRP A 51 1.22 -0.54 -17.03
N THR A 52 2.44 -0.73 -17.55
CA THR A 52 3.30 0.38 -17.98
C THR A 52 3.11 0.73 -19.45
N ARG A 53 2.44 -0.12 -20.23
CA ARG A 53 2.26 0.04 -21.68
C ARG A 53 1.10 0.95 -22.08
N SER A 54 0.23 1.33 -21.14
CA SER A 54 -0.92 2.20 -21.43
C SER A 54 -0.45 3.57 -21.93
N GLN A 55 -0.93 3.99 -23.11
CA GLN A 55 -0.67 5.32 -23.65
C GLN A 55 -1.42 6.41 -22.87
N GLN A 56 -2.59 6.07 -22.32
CA GLN A 56 -3.36 7.00 -21.48
C GLN A 56 -2.77 7.04 -20.06
N PRO A 57 -2.62 8.25 -19.48
CA PRO A 57 -2.19 8.41 -18.10
C PRO A 57 -3.28 7.90 -17.16
N LEU A 58 -3.15 6.63 -16.74
CA LEU A 58 -3.98 6.07 -15.68
C LEU A 58 -3.43 6.55 -14.34
N LEU A 59 -4.20 7.39 -13.66
CA LEU A 59 -3.91 7.83 -12.30
C LEU A 59 -4.64 6.93 -11.30
N CYS A 60 -3.97 6.65 -10.18
CA CYS A 60 -4.62 6.01 -9.04
C CYS A 60 -5.69 6.97 -8.49
N PRO A 61 -6.96 6.55 -8.36
CA PRO A 61 -8.03 7.42 -7.86
C PRO A 61 -7.87 7.79 -6.38
N LEU A 62 -6.95 7.13 -5.66
CA LEU A 62 -6.72 7.35 -4.23
C LEU A 62 -5.61 8.35 -3.96
N SER A 63 -4.49 8.20 -4.67
CA SER A 63 -3.27 8.97 -4.43
C SER A 63 -2.97 9.99 -5.52
N GLY A 64 -3.71 9.95 -6.64
CA GLY A 64 -3.37 10.69 -7.86
C GLY A 64 -2.07 10.21 -8.53
N PHE A 65 -1.45 9.15 -8.03
CA PHE A 65 -0.16 8.68 -8.51
C PHE A 65 -0.28 7.97 -9.87
N PRO A 66 0.61 8.22 -10.84
CA PRO A 66 0.57 7.53 -12.13
C PRO A 66 0.83 6.02 -12.00
N ILE A 67 -0.15 5.20 -12.40
CA ILE A 67 -0.08 3.72 -12.28
C ILE A 67 1.10 3.13 -13.06
N LYS A 68 1.43 3.71 -14.22
CA LYS A 68 2.57 3.28 -15.04
C LYS A 68 3.92 3.42 -14.34
N LEU A 69 4.01 4.21 -13.27
CA LEU A 69 5.24 4.43 -12.51
C LEU A 69 5.32 3.55 -11.25
N LEU A 70 4.30 2.73 -10.97
CA LEU A 70 4.33 1.82 -9.83
C LEU A 70 5.40 0.73 -10.03
N PRO A 71 6.23 0.45 -9.01
CA PRO A 71 7.25 -0.60 -9.10
C PRO A 71 6.66 -2.02 -9.03
N TYR A 72 5.36 -2.14 -8.68
CA TYR A 72 4.56 -3.35 -8.56
C TYR A 72 3.27 -3.24 -9.39
N PRO A 73 2.58 -4.35 -9.72
CA PRO A 73 1.32 -4.30 -10.45
C PRO A 73 0.25 -3.56 -9.64
N PRO A 74 -0.63 -2.74 -10.24
CA PRO A 74 -1.73 -2.12 -9.51
C PRO A 74 -2.71 -3.17 -8.96
N PHE A 75 -3.38 -2.83 -7.86
CA PHE A 75 -4.45 -3.65 -7.30
C PHE A 75 -5.74 -3.46 -8.09
N LYS A 76 -6.46 -4.56 -8.35
CA LYS A 76 -7.67 -4.59 -9.15
C LYS A 76 -8.89 -4.62 -8.23
N LEU A 77 -9.45 -3.46 -7.94
CA LEU A 77 -10.56 -3.30 -7.02
C LEU A 77 -11.90 -3.37 -7.74
N ARG A 78 -12.83 -4.20 -7.25
CA ARG A 78 -14.20 -4.29 -7.80
C ARG A 78 -14.99 -3.02 -7.50
N VAL A 79 -15.61 -2.44 -8.54
CA VAL A 79 -16.47 -1.25 -8.38
C VAL A 79 -17.76 -1.62 -7.63
N ASP A 80 -18.28 -2.80 -7.90
CA ASP A 80 -19.47 -3.37 -7.26
C ASP A 80 -19.06 -4.72 -6.64
N ALA A 81 -19.33 -4.93 -5.35
CA ALA A 81 -18.98 -6.17 -4.65
C ALA A 81 -19.75 -7.39 -5.18
N ARG A 82 -20.94 -7.18 -5.75
CA ARG A 82 -21.80 -8.25 -6.24
C ARG A 82 -21.46 -8.69 -7.65
N LYS A 83 -20.66 -7.92 -8.37
CA LYS A 83 -20.33 -8.18 -9.77
C LYS A 83 -18.84 -8.46 -9.91
N PRO A 84 -18.46 -9.46 -10.72
CA PRO A 84 -17.05 -9.69 -11.03
C PRO A 84 -16.46 -8.60 -11.93
N SER A 85 -17.24 -7.65 -12.45
CA SER A 85 -16.77 -6.49 -13.22
C SER A 85 -17.83 -5.38 -13.18
N PRO A 86 -17.47 -4.09 -13.36
CA PRO A 86 -16.16 -3.54 -13.72
C PRO A 86 -15.19 -3.39 -12.53
N HIS A 87 -13.92 -3.13 -12.83
CA HIS A 87 -12.86 -2.90 -11.83
C HIS A 87 -12.17 -1.55 -12.03
N LYS A 88 -11.62 -1.01 -10.95
CA LYS A 88 -10.69 0.13 -10.94
C LYS A 88 -9.30 -0.36 -10.54
N PHE A 89 -8.28 0.20 -11.17
CA PHE A 89 -6.90 -0.03 -10.78
C PHE A 89 -6.46 1.02 -9.75
N VAL A 90 -5.94 0.56 -8.62
CA VAL A 90 -5.52 1.42 -7.50
C VAL A 90 -4.12 1.03 -7.03
N ASP A 91 -3.46 1.95 -6.34
CA ASP A 91 -2.26 1.64 -5.57
C ASP A 91 -2.66 0.82 -4.34
N GLY A 92 -2.38 -0.48 -4.37
CA GLY A 92 -2.76 -1.39 -3.29
C GLY A 92 -1.98 -1.16 -2.00
N LYS A 93 -0.72 -0.69 -2.07
CA LYS A 93 0.06 -0.37 -0.87
C LYS A 93 -0.55 0.85 -0.16
N PHE A 94 -0.87 1.88 -0.93
CA PHE A 94 -1.53 3.07 -0.41
C PHE A 94 -2.88 2.71 0.23
N LEU A 95 -3.70 1.91 -0.46
CA LEU A 95 -5.00 1.46 0.07
C LEU A 95 -4.85 0.69 1.38
N ALA A 96 -3.92 -0.26 1.46
CA ALA A 96 -3.68 -1.04 2.67
C ALA A 96 -3.24 -0.16 3.84
N MET A 97 -2.29 0.76 3.62
CA MET A 97 -1.86 1.71 4.65
C MET A 97 -3.01 2.62 5.10
N HIS A 98 -3.83 3.10 4.16
CA HIS A 98 -4.97 3.96 4.49
C HIS A 98 -5.99 3.24 5.38
N LEU A 99 -6.30 1.97 5.09
CA LEU A 99 -7.20 1.15 5.90
C LEU A 99 -6.65 0.91 7.31
N ILE A 100 -5.35 0.61 7.42
CA ILE A 100 -4.71 0.37 8.72
C ILE A 100 -4.78 1.63 9.59
N VAL A 101 -4.51 2.80 9.02
CA VAL A 101 -4.47 4.07 9.77
C VAL A 101 -5.86 4.60 10.09
N ASN A 102 -6.80 4.54 9.14
CA ASN A 102 -8.10 5.21 9.26
C ASN A 102 -9.26 4.26 9.60
N GLY A 103 -9.04 2.94 9.53
CA GLY A 103 -10.08 1.93 9.76
C GLY A 103 -11.20 1.89 8.70
N ARG A 104 -11.11 2.71 7.64
CA ARG A 104 -12.16 2.82 6.61
C ARG A 104 -11.59 3.10 5.23
N ALA A 105 -12.40 2.86 4.19
CA ALA A 105 -12.02 3.15 2.82
C ALA A 105 -11.89 4.68 2.58
N PRO A 106 -10.94 5.10 1.73
CA PRO A 106 -10.79 6.50 1.35
C PRO A 106 -12.00 7.00 0.52
N PRO A 107 -12.24 8.32 0.48
CA PRO A 107 -13.30 8.91 -0.35
C PRO A 107 -13.20 8.50 -1.83
N GLY A 108 -14.34 8.33 -2.49
CA GLY A 108 -14.41 7.96 -3.91
C GLY A 108 -14.28 6.45 -4.19
N ILE A 109 -14.04 5.64 -3.15
CA ILE A 109 -14.11 4.18 -3.19
C ILE A 109 -15.28 3.72 -2.31
N ARG A 110 -15.94 2.63 -2.71
CA ARG A 110 -16.98 2.01 -1.90
C ARG A 110 -16.39 1.43 -0.61
N ASN A 111 -17.22 1.22 0.40
CA ASN A 111 -16.80 0.43 1.56
C ASN A 111 -16.34 -0.96 1.12
N LEU A 112 -15.21 -1.40 1.67
CA LEU A 112 -14.63 -2.70 1.40
C LEU A 112 -15.30 -3.74 2.29
N GLU A 113 -15.71 -4.84 1.69
CA GLU A 113 -16.25 -5.99 2.40
C GLU A 113 -15.11 -6.93 2.80
N ALA A 114 -15.36 -7.87 3.71
CA ALA A 114 -14.34 -8.84 4.16
C ALA A 114 -13.59 -9.53 2.99
N PRO A 115 -14.27 -9.99 1.91
CA PRO A 115 -13.57 -10.60 0.78
C PRO A 115 -12.64 -9.64 0.03
N ASP A 116 -12.94 -8.33 0.02
CA ASP A 116 -12.06 -7.35 -0.61
C ASP A 116 -10.81 -7.08 0.24
N ILE A 117 -10.96 -7.12 1.56
CA ILE A 117 -9.87 -6.96 2.52
C ILE A 117 -8.93 -8.16 2.45
N GLU A 118 -9.47 -9.37 2.41
CA GLU A 118 -8.71 -10.62 2.21
C GLU A 118 -7.95 -10.60 0.88
N ALA A 119 -8.61 -10.22 -0.22
CA ALA A 119 -7.98 -10.09 -1.52
C ALA A 119 -6.85 -9.04 -1.53
N LEU A 120 -7.00 -7.97 -0.73
CA LEU A 120 -5.96 -6.95 -0.56
C LEU A 120 -4.76 -7.51 0.23
N ASP A 121 -4.99 -8.28 1.30
CA ASP A 121 -3.93 -8.95 2.07
C ASP A 121 -3.10 -9.90 1.22
N GLU A 122 -3.78 -10.79 0.47
CA GLU A 122 -3.14 -11.71 -0.46
C GLU A 122 -2.30 -10.94 -1.50
N TYR A 123 -2.83 -9.83 -2.00
CA TYR A 123 -2.11 -8.97 -2.93
C TYR A 123 -0.85 -8.36 -2.31
N ILE A 124 -0.92 -7.82 -1.09
CA ILE A 124 0.24 -7.25 -0.38
C ILE A 124 1.32 -8.32 -0.20
N GLN A 125 0.94 -9.52 0.21
CA GLN A 125 1.86 -10.64 0.41
C GLN A 125 2.50 -11.09 -0.92
N ARG A 126 1.68 -11.30 -1.96
CA ARG A 126 2.15 -11.72 -3.29
C ARG A 126 3.10 -10.71 -3.92
N CYS A 127 2.84 -9.41 -3.74
CA CYS A 127 3.68 -8.33 -4.26
C CYS A 127 4.84 -7.95 -3.32
N LYS A 128 4.98 -8.59 -2.15
CA LYS A 128 6.02 -8.33 -1.16
C LYS A 128 6.10 -6.87 -0.73
N LEU A 129 4.94 -6.22 -0.54
CA LEU A 129 4.87 -4.77 -0.30
C LEU A 129 5.12 -4.36 1.16
N GLY A 130 5.38 -5.33 2.04
CA GLY A 130 5.69 -5.14 3.44
C GLY A 130 4.76 -5.93 4.37
N PRO A 131 4.84 -5.71 5.69
CA PRO A 131 4.04 -6.38 6.70
C PRO A 131 2.63 -5.75 6.88
N PHE A 132 2.08 -5.11 5.84
CA PHE A 132 0.76 -4.50 5.94
C PHE A 132 -0.31 -5.60 5.96
N ARG A 133 -1.14 -5.60 7.01
CA ARG A 133 -2.25 -6.56 7.20
C ARG A 133 -3.57 -5.86 7.53
N PRO A 134 -4.29 -5.31 6.53
CA PRO A 134 -5.59 -4.68 6.75
C PRO A 134 -6.60 -5.54 7.53
N SER A 135 -6.72 -6.85 7.26
CA SER A 135 -7.65 -7.71 8.02
C SER A 135 -7.34 -7.73 9.52
N LEU A 136 -6.07 -7.92 9.88
CA LEU A 136 -5.63 -7.91 11.27
C LEU A 136 -5.88 -6.55 11.93
N ALA A 137 -5.57 -5.45 11.23
CA ALA A 137 -5.81 -4.11 11.77
C ALA A 137 -7.30 -3.85 12.03
N MET A 138 -8.19 -4.30 11.13
CA MET A 138 -9.63 -4.15 11.31
C MET A 138 -10.19 -5.05 12.42
N ALA A 139 -9.63 -6.24 12.62
CA ALA A 139 -10.01 -7.12 13.73
C ALA A 139 -9.61 -6.55 15.10
N LEU A 140 -8.46 -5.86 15.18
CA LEU A 140 -7.97 -5.22 16.41
C LEU A 140 -8.68 -3.91 16.77
N ALA A 141 -9.45 -3.34 15.85
CA ALA A 141 -10.19 -2.09 16.05
C ALA A 141 -11.60 -2.30 16.63
N GLN A 142 -12.02 -3.56 16.83
CA GLN A 142 -13.30 -3.95 17.42
C GLN A 142 -13.14 -4.22 18.93
#